data_AF-A0A853IJ45-F1
#
_entry.id   AF-A0A853IJ45-F1
#
_cell.length_a   1.000
_cell.length_b   1.000
_cell.length_c   1.000
_cell.angle_alpha   90.00
_cell.angle_beta   90.00
_cell.angle_gamma   90.00
#
_symmetry.space_group_name_H-M   'P 1'
#
loop_
_entity.id
_entity.type
_entity.pdbx_description
1 polymer ?
#
loop_
_entity_poly.entity_id
_entity_poly.type
_entity_poly.pdbx_seq_one_letter_code
_entity_poly.pdbx_strand_id
1 'polypeptide(L)'
;MTMYAGKILPYGTPNHFPYPVLISGCDKVWNRRWSSTKMDTSCIFSPGKGSYFYYPDGTWKQVINRYGGETNPTTKIDQIMVAPTSSSGFIRTNISGWDGNPISPNPDGSYVLLPLILYSTELSKNVYGEVDGLHWISGLANASENVITIGEKQYLVVQNVFRTTWDEYGVVELS
;
A
#
# COMPACT_ATOMS: atom_id res chain seq x y z
N MET A 1 6.09 -2.02 -13.87
CA MET A 1 4.87 -1.18 -13.79
C MET A 1 3.76 -2.05 -13.23
N THR A 2 3.01 -1.56 -12.24
CA THR A 2 1.97 -2.32 -11.54
C THR A 2 0.66 -1.53 -11.60
N MET A 3 -0.47 -2.22 -11.74
CA MET A 3 -1.79 -1.61 -11.68
C MET A 3 -2.69 -2.46 -10.78
N TYR A 4 -3.50 -1.79 -9.95
CA TYR A 4 -4.65 -2.38 -9.27
C TYR A 4 -5.90 -1.61 -9.65
N ALA A 5 -6.95 -2.32 -10.01
CA ALA A 5 -8.27 -1.76 -10.29
C ALA A 5 -9.31 -2.72 -9.70
N GLY A 6 -9.87 -2.35 -8.55
CA GLY A 6 -10.72 -3.25 -7.79
C GLY A 6 -11.55 -2.52 -6.74
N LYS A 7 -12.22 -3.32 -5.91
CA LYS A 7 -12.98 -2.81 -4.77
C LYS A 7 -12.17 -3.02 -3.49
N ILE A 8 -12.35 -2.13 -2.52
CA ILE A 8 -11.94 -2.41 -1.14
C ILE A 8 -13.05 -3.23 -0.45
N LEU A 9 -12.71 -3.88 0.66
CA LEU A 9 -13.62 -4.49 1.62
C LEU A 9 -13.96 -3.42 2.68
N PRO A 10 -15.06 -2.66 2.53
CA PRO A 10 -15.29 -1.48 3.34
C PRO A 10 -15.72 -1.84 4.77
N TYR A 11 -15.27 -1.05 5.74
CA TYR A 11 -15.76 -1.09 7.12
C TYR A 11 -17.02 -0.25 7.29
N GLY A 12 -18.05 -0.61 6.53
CA GLY A 12 -19.33 0.10 6.52
C GLY A 12 -20.41 -0.66 5.78
N THR A 13 -21.63 -0.13 5.81
CA THR A 13 -22.75 -0.74 5.08
C THR A 13 -22.65 -0.44 3.59
N PRO A 14 -23.29 -1.24 2.73
CA PRO A 14 -23.38 -0.95 1.29
C PRO A 14 -23.97 0.44 0.98
N ASN A 15 -24.82 0.98 1.86
CA ASN A 15 -25.37 2.33 1.71
C ASN A 15 -24.33 3.43 2.01
N HIS A 16 -23.37 3.17 2.90
CA HIS A 16 -22.28 4.11 3.19
C HIS A 16 -21.17 4.06 2.14
N PHE A 17 -20.94 2.90 1.52
CA PHE A 17 -19.99 2.73 0.42
C PHE A 17 -20.69 2.12 -0.80
N PRO A 18 -21.47 2.89 -1.57
CA PRO A 18 -22.16 2.36 -2.75
C PRO A 18 -21.18 1.83 -3.80
N TYR A 19 -20.02 2.48 -3.94
CA TYR A 19 -18.97 2.13 -4.89
C TYR A 19 -17.58 2.24 -4.25
N PRO A 20 -17.12 1.24 -3.47
CA PRO A 20 -15.83 1.26 -2.76
C PRO A 20 -14.67 0.98 -3.73
N VAL A 21 -14.53 1.75 -4.81
CA VAL A 21 -13.55 1.50 -5.87
C VAL A 21 -12.22 2.15 -5.54
N LEU A 22 -11.14 1.40 -5.74
CA LEU A 22 -9.76 1.86 -5.64
C LEU A 22 -9.04 1.57 -6.97
N ILE A 23 -8.40 2.60 -7.51
CA ILE A 23 -7.53 2.49 -8.67
C ILE A 23 -6.13 2.93 -8.26
N SER A 24 -5.14 2.08 -8.49
CA SER A 24 -3.74 2.40 -8.24
C SER A 24 -2.91 2.12 -9.48
N GLY A 25 -2.22 3.16 -9.93
CA GLY A 25 -1.12 3.08 -10.88
C GLY A 25 0.18 3.53 -10.24
N CYS A 26 1.26 3.47 -11.03
CA CYS A 26 2.59 3.82 -10.55
C CYS A 26 2.78 5.32 -10.28
N ASP A 27 2.16 6.18 -11.10
CA ASP A 27 2.32 7.63 -11.08
C ASP A 27 1.06 8.32 -11.63
N LYS A 28 0.90 9.62 -11.40
CA LYS A 28 -0.15 10.45 -11.98
C LYS A 28 0.27 11.24 -13.23
N VAL A 29 1.58 11.30 -13.51
CA VAL A 29 2.11 12.16 -14.58
C VAL A 29 2.06 11.44 -15.93
N TRP A 30 1.22 11.95 -16.84
CA TRP A 30 0.93 11.33 -18.14
C TRP A 30 2.13 11.22 -19.10
N ASN A 31 3.11 12.14 -19.03
CA ASN A 31 4.29 12.15 -19.90
C ASN A 31 5.53 11.55 -19.25
N ARG A 32 5.39 10.92 -18.07
CA ARG A 32 6.52 10.29 -17.40
C ARG A 32 6.91 9.03 -18.15
N ARG A 33 8.20 8.92 -18.47
CA ARG A 33 8.74 7.74 -19.14
C ARG A 33 8.55 6.51 -18.27
N TRP A 34 8.20 5.39 -18.89
CA TRP A 34 8.02 4.08 -18.24
C TRP A 34 9.25 3.60 -17.45
N SER A 35 10.45 4.03 -17.83
CA SER A 35 11.72 3.73 -17.17
C SER A 35 12.12 4.78 -16.12
N SER A 36 11.21 5.65 -15.69
CA SER A 36 11.52 6.69 -14.73
C SER A 36 11.79 6.10 -13.35
N THR A 37 12.94 6.46 -12.79
CA THR A 37 13.38 6.08 -11.44
C THR A 37 13.02 7.16 -10.41
N LYS A 38 11.96 7.94 -10.63
CA LYS A 38 11.52 8.95 -9.66
C LYS A 38 10.83 8.27 -8.48
N MET A 39 11.06 8.79 -7.28
CA MET A 39 10.48 8.27 -6.04
C MET A 39 8.95 8.30 -5.96
N ASP A 40 8.32 9.14 -6.78
CA ASP A 40 6.86 9.24 -6.90
C ASP A 40 6.27 8.01 -7.59
N THR A 41 7.09 7.29 -8.36
CA THR A 41 6.74 6.06 -9.08
C THR A 41 6.72 4.91 -8.08
N SER A 42 5.55 4.46 -7.67
CA SER A 42 5.40 3.44 -6.61
C SER A 42 4.12 2.63 -6.79
N CYS A 43 4.04 1.44 -6.23
CA CYS A 43 2.85 0.59 -6.29
C CYS A 43 1.91 0.78 -5.08
N ILE A 44 0.77 0.09 -5.11
CA ILE A 44 -0.26 0.15 -4.07
C ILE A 44 0.19 -0.35 -2.68
N PHE A 45 1.24 -1.18 -2.61
CA PHE A 45 1.77 -1.61 -1.31
C PHE A 45 2.34 -0.43 -0.52
N SER A 46 2.73 0.66 -1.18
CA SER A 46 3.36 1.85 -0.61
C SER A 46 3.06 3.04 -1.53
N PRO A 47 1.79 3.48 -1.62
CA PRO A 47 1.29 4.32 -2.71
C PRO A 47 2.05 5.62 -2.87
N GLY A 48 2.47 5.85 -4.11
CA GLY A 48 2.99 7.11 -4.62
C GLY A 48 1.86 8.04 -5.06
N LYS A 49 2.07 8.82 -6.11
CA LYS A 49 1.08 9.82 -6.54
C LYS A 49 -0.03 9.28 -7.44
N GLY A 50 0.06 8.02 -7.89
CA GLY A 50 -0.83 7.41 -8.89
C GLY A 50 -2.06 6.67 -8.36
N SER A 51 -2.38 6.76 -7.07
CA SER A 51 -3.48 5.99 -6.46
C SER A 51 -4.65 6.89 -6.05
N TYR A 52 -5.87 6.42 -6.29
CA TYR A 52 -7.12 7.16 -6.09
C TYR A 52 -8.25 6.25 -5.59
N PHE A 53 -8.96 6.70 -4.56
CA PHE A 53 -10.11 6.03 -3.96
C PHE A 53 -11.38 6.82 -4.26
N TYR A 54 -12.44 6.13 -4.69
CA TYR A 54 -13.76 6.72 -4.88
C TYR A 54 -14.46 6.84 -3.52
N TYR A 55 -14.52 8.06 -3.02
CA TYR A 55 -14.96 8.36 -1.67
C TYR A 55 -16.49 8.32 -1.56
N PRO A 56 -17.06 8.02 -0.37
CA PRO A 56 -18.51 8.04 -0.15
C PRO A 56 -19.25 9.32 -0.55
N ASP A 57 -18.56 10.46 -0.61
CA ASP A 57 -19.11 11.75 -1.06
C ASP A 57 -19.22 11.88 -2.59
N GLY A 58 -18.86 10.83 -3.33
CA GLY A 58 -18.90 10.79 -4.79
C GLY A 58 -17.67 11.39 -5.48
N THR A 59 -16.62 11.74 -4.73
CA THR A 59 -15.39 12.33 -5.28
C THR A 59 -14.22 11.36 -5.30
N TRP A 60 -13.28 11.56 -6.21
CA TRP A 60 -12.00 10.83 -6.21
C TRP A 60 -11.00 11.52 -5.30
N LYS A 61 -10.56 10.84 -4.24
CA LYS A 61 -9.52 11.32 -3.33
C LYS A 61 -8.21 10.57 -3.56
N GLN A 62 -7.10 11.31 -3.53
CA GLN A 62 -5.77 10.73 -3.72
C GLN A 62 -5.38 9.88 -2.52
N VAL A 63 -4.84 8.70 -2.80
CA VAL A 63 -4.23 7.80 -1.81
C VAL A 63 -2.72 7.91 -1.94
N ILE A 64 -2.02 8.28 -0.88
CA ILE A 64 -0.58 8.51 -0.91
C ILE A 64 0.05 8.29 0.46
N ASN A 65 1.15 7.53 0.51
CA ASN A 65 1.84 7.25 1.77
C ASN A 65 2.98 8.21 2.09
N ARG A 66 3.38 9.04 1.14
CA ARG A 66 4.50 9.98 1.27
C ARG A 66 4.20 11.27 0.52
N TYR A 67 3.92 12.34 1.26
CA TYR A 67 3.69 13.66 0.69
C TYR A 67 4.92 14.53 0.97
N GLY A 68 5.95 14.47 0.11
CA GLY A 68 7.18 15.23 0.29
C GLY A 68 8.25 14.90 -0.74
N GLY A 69 9.31 15.70 -0.76
CA GLY A 69 10.52 15.45 -1.57
C GLY A 69 11.44 14.40 -0.95
N GLU A 70 12.59 14.17 -1.60
CA GLU A 70 13.52 13.04 -1.40
C GLU A 70 13.99 12.84 0.06
N THR A 71 14.00 13.91 0.85
CA THR A 71 14.61 13.94 2.19
C THR A 71 13.62 14.09 3.35
N ASN A 72 12.35 14.44 3.09
CA ASN A 72 11.35 14.64 4.15
C ASN A 72 9.93 14.29 3.64
N PRO A 73 9.56 13.00 3.58
CA PRO A 73 8.19 12.61 3.34
C PRO A 73 7.32 13.06 4.52
N THR A 74 6.53 14.13 4.36
CA THR A 74 5.64 14.60 5.42
C THR A 74 4.30 13.88 5.33
N THR A 75 3.69 13.57 6.48
CA THR A 75 2.24 13.38 6.58
C THR A 75 1.58 14.75 6.48
N LYS A 76 0.62 14.93 5.57
CA LYS A 76 -0.30 16.07 5.73
C LYS A 76 -1.56 15.63 6.46
N ILE A 77 -2.16 16.58 7.15
CA ILE A 77 -3.59 16.51 7.48
C ILE A 77 -4.38 16.41 6.17
N ASP A 78 -5.49 15.69 6.20
CA ASP A 78 -6.41 15.50 5.08
C ASP A 78 -5.89 14.64 3.91
N GLN A 79 -5.32 13.48 4.25
CA GLN A 79 -4.89 12.48 3.26
C GLN A 79 -5.51 11.12 3.51
N ILE A 80 -5.62 10.34 2.43
CA ILE A 80 -5.89 8.91 2.52
C ILE A 80 -4.57 8.18 2.35
N MET A 81 -4.26 7.30 3.30
CA MET A 81 -3.04 6.50 3.34
C MET A 81 -3.38 5.01 3.41
N VAL A 82 -2.38 4.18 3.14
CA VAL A 82 -2.45 2.72 3.22
C VAL A 82 -1.51 2.24 4.32
N ALA A 83 -2.05 1.58 5.34
CA ALA A 83 -1.25 0.82 6.29
C ALA A 83 -0.87 -0.56 5.68
N PRO A 84 0.25 -1.19 6.11
CA PRO A 84 1.14 -0.74 7.18
C PRO A 84 2.22 0.26 6.73
N THR A 85 2.43 0.46 5.42
CA THR A 85 3.57 1.20 4.86
C THR A 85 3.44 2.74 4.90
N SER A 86 2.39 3.29 5.49
CA SER A 86 2.24 4.74 5.61
C SER A 86 3.32 5.33 6.52
N SER A 87 3.65 6.61 6.35
CA SER A 87 4.67 7.29 7.18
C SER A 87 4.29 7.47 8.66
N SER A 88 3.08 7.10 9.05
CA SER A 88 2.65 6.97 10.46
C SER A 88 2.08 5.57 10.73
N GLY A 89 2.45 4.62 9.89
CA GLY A 89 1.98 3.24 9.96
C GLY A 89 2.78 2.42 10.97
N PHE A 90 2.26 1.23 11.27
CA PHE A 90 2.82 0.30 12.24
C PHE A 90 4.30 -0.03 11.98
N ILE A 91 4.70 -0.17 10.71
CA ILE A 91 6.07 -0.56 10.34
C ILE A 91 7.00 0.63 10.03
N ARG A 92 6.48 1.87 10.05
CA ARG A 92 7.28 3.09 9.82
C ARG A 92 6.99 4.09 10.94
N THR A 93 7.78 4.02 12.01
CA THR A 93 7.68 4.94 13.14
C THR A 93 8.52 6.19 12.90
N ASN A 94 8.01 7.36 13.28
CA ASN A 94 8.71 8.66 13.21
C ASN A 94 9.93 8.79 14.16
N ILE A 95 10.44 7.70 14.72
CA ILE A 95 11.61 7.70 15.62
C ILE A 95 12.88 7.55 14.77
N SER A 96 13.38 8.67 14.24
CA SER A 96 14.76 8.89 13.75
C SER A 96 15.43 7.79 12.90
N GLY A 97 14.62 7.00 12.18
CA GLY A 97 15.04 5.95 11.27
C GLY A 97 13.77 5.50 10.57
N TRP A 98 13.66 5.78 9.28
CA TRP A 98 12.49 5.42 8.47
C TRP A 98 12.31 3.90 8.31
N ASP A 99 13.24 3.14 8.86
CA ASP A 99 13.23 1.69 8.97
C ASP A 99 12.65 1.35 10.34
N GLY A 100 11.35 1.02 10.40
CA GLY A 100 10.83 0.32 11.57
C GLY A 100 11.56 -1.01 11.77
N ASN A 101 11.25 -1.72 12.86
CA ASN A 101 11.85 -3.02 13.07
C ASN A 101 11.40 -3.99 11.97
N PRO A 102 12.32 -4.64 11.24
CA PRO A 102 11.96 -5.58 10.19
C PRO A 102 11.14 -6.73 10.78
N ILE A 103 10.06 -7.07 10.09
CA ILE A 103 9.27 -8.25 10.42
C ILE A 103 9.97 -9.45 9.81
N SER A 104 10.57 -10.28 10.65
CA SER A 104 11.21 -11.52 10.24
C SER A 104 10.19 -12.58 9.83
N PRO A 105 10.58 -13.55 8.99
CA PRO A 105 9.81 -14.78 8.83
C PRO A 105 9.52 -15.44 10.18
N ASN A 106 8.43 -16.17 10.25
CA ASN A 106 8.09 -17.02 11.39
C ASN A 106 9.20 -18.07 11.61
N PRO A 107 9.33 -18.65 12.82
CA PRO A 107 10.36 -19.66 13.10
C PRO A 107 10.34 -20.89 12.19
N ASP A 108 9.20 -21.18 11.56
CA ASP A 108 9.00 -22.24 10.57
C ASP A 108 9.36 -21.84 9.13
N GLY A 109 9.82 -20.59 8.92
CA GLY A 109 10.16 -20.02 7.61
C GLY A 109 8.97 -19.43 6.84
N SER A 110 7.75 -19.52 7.37
CA SER A 110 6.57 -18.90 6.76
C SER A 110 6.55 -17.38 6.98
N TYR A 111 5.68 -16.67 6.26
CA TYR A 111 5.54 -15.22 6.35
C TYR A 111 4.19 -14.82 6.93
N VAL A 112 4.15 -13.67 7.60
CA VAL A 112 2.90 -13.03 8.03
C VAL A 112 2.41 -12.10 6.93
N LEU A 113 1.13 -12.24 6.56
CA LEU A 113 0.44 -11.29 5.70
C LEU A 113 -0.23 -10.23 6.56
N LEU A 114 -0.03 -8.95 6.21
CA LEU A 114 -0.77 -7.84 6.80
C LEU A 114 -1.73 -7.25 5.77
N PRO A 115 -2.99 -6.97 6.12
CA PRO A 115 -3.93 -6.34 5.19
C PRO A 115 -3.45 -4.94 4.81
N LEU A 116 -3.72 -4.55 3.56
CA LEU A 116 -3.55 -3.17 3.13
C LEU A 116 -4.77 -2.36 3.54
N ILE A 117 -4.67 -1.56 4.60
CA ILE A 117 -5.83 -0.85 5.16
C ILE A 117 -5.83 0.61 4.72
N LEU A 118 -6.92 1.06 4.11
CA LEU A 118 -7.14 2.46 3.76
C LEU A 118 -7.65 3.23 4.99
N TYR A 119 -6.99 4.34 5.30
CA TYR A 119 -7.40 5.20 6.40
C TYR A 119 -7.09 6.67 6.14
N SER A 120 -7.79 7.54 6.86
CA SER A 120 -7.69 9.00 6.78
C SER A 120 -6.75 9.57 7.83
N THR A 121 -5.97 10.57 7.46
CA THR A 121 -5.28 11.47 8.38
C THR A 121 -6.06 12.76 8.66
N GLU A 122 -7.28 12.90 8.12
CA GLU A 122 -8.23 13.95 8.51
C GLU A 122 -8.51 13.89 10.03
N LEU A 123 -9.01 14.98 10.61
CA LEU A 123 -9.35 15.04 12.05
C LEU A 123 -10.32 13.95 12.51
N SER A 124 -11.20 13.48 11.61
CA SER A 124 -12.14 12.38 11.84
C SER A 124 -11.45 11.01 11.95
N LYS A 125 -10.23 10.86 11.41
CA LYS A 125 -9.41 9.63 11.41
C LYS A 125 -10.18 8.36 11.01
N ASN A 126 -11.00 8.47 9.97
CA ASN A 126 -11.79 7.34 9.47
C ASN A 126 -10.89 6.20 8.93
N VAL A 127 -11.31 4.96 9.14
CA VAL A 127 -10.74 3.78 8.50
C VAL A 127 -11.77 3.24 7.51
N TYR A 128 -11.38 3.10 6.25
CA TYR A 128 -12.31 2.81 5.15
C TYR A 128 -12.47 1.32 4.87
N GLY A 129 -11.43 0.52 5.08
CA GLY A 129 -11.45 -0.92 4.80
C GLY A 129 -10.12 -1.44 4.26
N GLU A 130 -10.15 -2.67 3.75
CA GLU A 130 -8.98 -3.40 3.25
C GLU A 130 -8.96 -3.48 1.73
N VAL A 131 -7.79 -3.45 1.10
CA VAL A 131 -7.68 -3.69 -0.35
C VAL A 131 -7.91 -5.17 -0.64
N ASP A 132 -8.92 -5.47 -1.46
CA ASP A 132 -9.26 -6.85 -1.77
C ASP A 132 -8.16 -7.53 -2.62
N GLY A 133 -7.82 -8.76 -2.25
CA GLY A 133 -6.83 -9.62 -2.92
C GLY A 133 -5.36 -9.22 -2.76
N LEU A 134 -5.06 -8.14 -2.03
CA LEU A 134 -3.69 -7.63 -1.86
C LEU A 134 -3.31 -7.51 -0.39
N HIS A 135 -2.11 -7.97 -0.05
CA HIS A 135 -1.58 -7.88 1.31
C HIS A 135 -0.15 -7.36 1.29
N TRP A 136 0.29 -6.76 2.38
CA TRP A 136 1.69 -6.48 2.64
C TRP A 136 2.39 -7.75 3.15
N ILE A 137 3.65 -7.91 2.75
CA ILE A 137 4.54 -8.96 3.24
C ILE A 137 5.94 -8.39 3.46
N SER A 138 6.70 -9.00 4.35
CA SER A 138 8.12 -8.67 4.48
C SER A 138 8.93 -9.16 3.28
N GLY A 139 9.81 -8.30 2.79
CA GLY A 139 10.88 -8.62 1.84
C GLY A 139 12.13 -9.22 2.48
N LEU A 140 12.17 -9.35 3.81
CA LEU A 140 13.34 -9.93 4.48
C LEU A 140 13.43 -11.43 4.17
N ALA A 141 14.54 -11.85 3.55
CA ALA A 141 14.74 -13.21 3.05
C ALA A 141 13.69 -13.69 2.02
N ASN A 142 12.99 -12.74 1.37
CA ASN A 142 11.95 -13.04 0.39
C ASN A 142 12.25 -12.37 -0.95
N ALA A 143 12.27 -13.15 -2.02
CA ALA A 143 12.52 -12.63 -3.37
C ALA A 143 11.21 -12.20 -4.04
N SER A 144 11.27 -11.17 -4.90
CA SER A 144 10.16 -10.86 -5.82
C SER A 144 9.92 -12.04 -6.76
N GLU A 145 8.68 -12.19 -7.22
CA GLU A 145 8.22 -13.28 -8.10
C GLU A 145 8.21 -14.67 -7.46
N ASN A 146 8.57 -14.76 -6.17
CA ASN A 146 8.37 -15.97 -5.40
C ASN A 146 6.87 -16.27 -5.23
N VAL A 147 6.49 -17.54 -5.32
CA VAL A 147 5.13 -17.99 -5.02
C VAL A 147 5.16 -18.69 -3.67
N ILE A 148 4.41 -18.15 -2.72
CA ILE A 148 4.29 -18.71 -1.37
C ILE A 148 2.89 -19.28 -1.17
N THR A 149 2.80 -20.28 -0.31
CA THR A 149 1.52 -20.87 0.11
C THR A 149 1.29 -20.56 1.59
N ILE A 150 0.14 -19.96 1.91
CA ILE A 150 -0.27 -19.67 3.28
C ILE A 150 -1.70 -20.19 3.44
N GLY A 151 -1.87 -21.20 4.29
CA GLY A 151 -3.11 -21.97 4.33
C GLY A 151 -3.34 -22.71 3.01
N GLU A 152 -4.53 -22.55 2.43
CA GLU A 152 -4.92 -23.18 1.15
C GLU A 152 -4.72 -22.26 -0.07
N LYS A 153 -4.24 -21.04 0.13
CA LYS A 153 -4.11 -20.01 -0.91
C LYS A 153 -2.66 -19.83 -1.35
N GLN A 154 -2.49 -19.53 -2.63
CA GLN A 154 -1.19 -19.14 -3.20
C GLN A 154 -1.10 -17.64 -3.37
N TYR A 155 0.11 -17.12 -3.22
CA TYR A 155 0.38 -15.69 -3.26
C TYR A 155 1.64 -15.42 -4.07
N LEU A 156 1.55 -14.52 -5.05
CA LEU A 156 2.71 -14.02 -5.79
C LEU A 156 3.31 -12.83 -5.04
N VAL A 157 4.59 -12.95 -4.66
CA VAL A 157 5.35 -11.86 -4.04
C VAL A 157 5.74 -10.84 -5.11
N VAL A 158 5.46 -9.57 -4.85
CA VAL A 158 5.75 -8.45 -5.75
C VAL A 158 6.48 -7.36 -4.98
N GLN A 159 7.66 -7.00 -5.47
CA GLN A 159 8.42 -5.86 -4.96
C GLN A 159 7.84 -4.53 -5.50
N ASN A 160 7.98 -3.47 -4.71
CA ASN A 160 7.67 -2.12 -5.16
C ASN A 160 8.57 -1.67 -6.33
N VAL A 161 8.09 -0.70 -7.09
CA VAL A 161 8.69 -0.23 -8.35
C VAL A 161 9.98 0.57 -8.13
N PHE A 162 10.05 1.41 -7.08
CA PHE A 162 11.21 2.29 -6.85
C PHE A 162 12.07 1.88 -5.67
N ARG A 163 11.47 1.42 -4.56
CA ARG A 163 12.21 1.06 -3.34
C ARG A 163 12.20 -0.45 -3.16
N THR A 164 13.29 -0.96 -2.59
CA THR A 164 13.58 -2.40 -2.53
C THR A 164 13.90 -2.89 -1.11
N THR A 165 13.71 -2.04 -0.10
CA THR A 165 13.87 -2.38 1.31
C THR A 165 12.82 -3.40 1.75
N TRP A 166 13.03 -4.04 2.90
CA TRP A 166 12.18 -5.14 3.41
C TRP A 166 10.70 -4.76 3.56
N ASP A 167 10.39 -3.47 3.72
CA ASP A 167 9.05 -2.93 3.91
C ASP A 167 8.35 -2.52 2.61
N GLU A 168 8.98 -2.76 1.46
CA GLU A 168 8.52 -2.35 0.13
C GLU A 168 8.10 -3.56 -0.72
N TYR A 169 7.48 -4.56 -0.09
CA TYR A 169 6.96 -5.77 -0.73
C TYR A 169 5.48 -5.96 -0.40
N GLY A 170 4.78 -6.64 -1.29
CA GLY A 170 3.43 -7.12 -1.06
C GLY A 170 3.17 -8.41 -1.81
N VAL A 171 1.97 -8.92 -1.67
CA VAL A 171 1.52 -10.12 -2.37
C VAL A 171 0.20 -9.90 -3.07
N VAL A 172 0.04 -10.62 -4.17
CA VAL A 172 -1.22 -10.77 -4.90
C VAL A 172 -1.73 -12.19 -4.68
N GLU A 173 -2.97 -12.33 -4.23
CA GLU A 173 -3.63 -13.63 -4.14
C GLU A 173 -3.81 -14.23 -5.54
N LEU A 174 -3.38 -15.48 -5.70
CA LEU A 174 -3.61 -16.29 -6.89
C LEU A 174 -4.83 -17.17 -6.59
N SER A 175 -5.84 -17.10 -7.47
CA SER A 175 -7.14 -17.78 -7.36
C SER A 175 -7.03 -19.26 -6.99
#